data_AF-A0A7C6HR83-F1
#
_entry.id   AF-A0A7C6HR83-F1
#
_cell.length_a   1.000
_cell.length_b   1.000
_cell.length_c   1.000
_cell.angle_alpha   90.00
_cell.angle_beta   90.00
_cell.angle_gamma   90.00
#
_symmetry.space_group_name_H-M   'P 1'
#
loop_
_entity.id
_entity.type
_entity.pdbx_description
1 polymer ?
#
loop_
_entity_poly.entity_id
_entity_poly.type
_entity_poly.pdbx_seq_one_letter_code
_entity_poly.pdbx_strand_id
1 'polypeptide(L)'
;MSLWQRHRASLLGIPVALALALLLSGQRLELLWDATGPREPVAVDADGWARINGQAPISPDPKETRTRPVPLAVRAGWIDASTAYSTGPGAEPTPVSLPDGLTLWRVKLTFRADPDDPVSMCKVIVTDEDGAEYGPGLRAVPDGNIDQNPCLPPATPGPNLDGTMPTDFEGAPRPPRPQEWDRYVSFVMPSGRIPQSVRVWFAYPQAAVFPLDPGPLPSGPGSG
;
A
#
# COMPACT_ATOMS: atom_id res chain seq x y z
N MET A 1 -28.90 25.74 50.40
CA MET A 1 -28.33 24.38 50.30
C MET A 1 -27.61 24.27 48.97
N SER A 2 -26.29 24.16 49.00
CA SER A 2 -25.44 24.19 47.79
C SER A 2 -25.75 23.01 46.86
N LEU A 3 -25.83 23.27 45.55
CA LEU A 3 -25.99 22.25 44.48
C LEU A 3 -24.98 21.08 44.62
N TRP A 4 -23.83 21.36 45.23
CA TRP A 4 -22.75 20.41 45.46
C TRP A 4 -23.13 19.24 46.38
N GLN A 5 -24.00 19.46 47.38
CA GLN A 5 -24.44 18.40 48.28
C GLN A 5 -25.53 17.51 47.68
N ARG A 6 -26.38 18.06 46.79
CA ARG A 6 -27.48 17.30 46.17
C ARG A 6 -27.03 16.43 45.01
N HIS A 7 -25.98 16.84 44.29
CA HIS A 7 -25.54 16.17 43.05
C HIS A 7 -24.13 15.60 43.12
N ARG A 8 -23.55 15.43 44.32
CA ARG A 8 -22.19 14.93 44.53
C ARG A 8 -21.96 13.56 43.87
N ALA A 9 -22.95 12.68 43.94
CA ALA A 9 -22.91 11.37 43.29
C ALA A 9 -22.95 11.49 41.75
N SER A 10 -23.81 12.37 41.21
CA SER A 10 -23.90 12.62 39.77
C SER A 10 -22.62 13.25 39.22
N LEU A 11 -22.01 14.18 39.95
CA LEU A 11 -20.77 14.87 39.55
C LEU A 11 -19.55 13.93 39.53
N LEU A 12 -19.51 12.93 40.41
CA LEU A 12 -18.47 11.89 40.39
C LEU A 12 -18.74 10.80 39.34
N GLY A 13 -20.01 10.56 38.98
CA GLY A 13 -20.37 9.61 37.93
C GLY A 13 -20.00 10.07 36.52
N ILE A 14 -20.05 11.38 36.26
CA ILE A 14 -19.73 11.97 34.94
C ILE A 14 -18.32 11.59 34.43
N PRO A 15 -17.22 11.79 35.18
CA PRO A 15 -15.89 11.43 34.69
C PRO A 15 -15.73 9.92 34.46
N VAL A 16 -16.38 9.07 35.26
CA VAL A 16 -16.37 7.61 35.07
C VAL A 16 -17.13 7.22 33.80
N ALA A 17 -18.30 7.81 33.57
CA ALA A 17 -19.09 7.58 32.36
C ALA A 17 -18.36 8.09 31.10
N LEU A 18 -17.68 9.23 31.18
CA LEU A 18 -16.82 9.76 30.10
C LEU A 18 -15.63 8.84 29.81
N ALA A 19 -14.95 8.32 30.84
CA ALA A 19 -13.83 7.39 30.67
C ALA A 19 -14.28 6.08 30.00
N LEU A 20 -15.44 5.53 30.42
CA LEU A 20 -16.03 4.34 29.80
C LEU A 20 -16.47 4.62 28.35
N ALA A 21 -17.10 5.77 28.08
CA ALA A 21 -17.47 6.16 26.73
C ALA A 21 -16.24 6.30 25.81
N LEU A 22 -15.15 6.90 26.31
CA LEU A 22 -13.88 7.01 25.58
C LEU A 22 -13.24 5.64 25.32
N LEU A 23 -13.22 4.75 26.31
CA LEU A 23 -12.69 3.38 26.16
C LEU A 23 -13.49 2.56 25.14
N LEU A 24 -14.83 2.64 25.15
CA LEU A 24 -15.67 1.97 24.16
C LEU A 24 -15.56 2.61 22.76
N SER A 25 -15.34 3.93 22.68
CA SER A 25 -15.19 4.64 21.41
C SER A 25 -13.81 4.41 20.78
N GLY A 26 -12.77 4.19 21.59
CA GLY A 26 -11.42 3.90 21.13
C GLY A 26 -11.35 2.64 20.26
N GLN A 27 -12.12 1.61 20.59
CA GLN A 27 -12.21 0.37 19.80
C GLN A 27 -12.80 0.59 18.40
N ARG A 28 -13.57 1.66 18.20
CA ARG A 28 -14.15 1.98 16.88
C ARG A 28 -13.26 2.88 16.03
N LEU A 29 -12.35 3.64 16.64
CA LEU A 29 -11.43 4.51 15.91
C LEU A 29 -10.36 3.72 15.14
N GLU A 30 -9.90 2.57 15.69
CA GLU A 30 -9.01 1.67 14.93
C GLU A 30 -9.72 1.05 13.70
N LEU A 31 -11.02 0.74 13.82
CA LEU A 31 -11.83 0.23 12.71
C LEU A 31 -12.14 1.28 11.64
N LEU A 32 -12.08 2.57 11.97
CA LEU A 32 -12.50 3.66 11.09
C LEU A 32 -11.39 4.18 10.18
N TRP A 33 -10.10 3.96 10.50
CA TRP A 33 -9.02 4.63 9.76
C TRP A 33 -7.99 3.75 9.03
N ASP A 34 -7.69 2.50 9.43
CA ASP A 34 -6.87 1.57 8.59
C ASP A 34 -6.72 0.10 9.09
N ALA A 35 -7.33 -0.35 10.20
CA ALA A 35 -6.72 -1.47 10.96
C ALA A 35 -6.94 -2.93 10.48
N THR A 36 -7.53 -3.23 9.32
CA THR A 36 -7.71 -4.67 8.94
C THR A 36 -7.38 -5.04 7.51
N GLY A 37 -6.83 -4.12 6.70
CA GLY A 37 -6.49 -4.45 5.32
C GLY A 37 -7.65 -5.05 4.51
N PRO A 38 -7.42 -5.39 3.24
CA PRO A 38 -8.39 -6.12 2.43
C PRO A 38 -8.59 -7.52 3.06
N ARG A 39 -9.84 -7.85 3.39
CA ARG A 39 -10.20 -9.05 4.15
C ARG A 39 -10.45 -10.28 3.28
N GLU A 40 -10.54 -10.07 1.97
CA GLU A 40 -10.93 -11.12 1.02
C GLU A 40 -9.78 -11.37 0.04
N PRO A 41 -8.89 -12.35 0.34
CA PRO A 41 -7.90 -12.78 -0.62
C PRO A 41 -8.61 -13.40 -1.82
N VAL A 42 -8.25 -12.94 -3.02
CA VAL A 42 -8.72 -13.48 -4.28
C VAL A 42 -7.75 -14.56 -4.74
N ALA A 43 -8.29 -15.63 -5.33
CA ALA A 43 -7.47 -16.70 -5.90
C ALA A 43 -6.61 -16.17 -7.06
N VAL A 44 -5.42 -16.75 -7.19
CA VAL A 44 -4.59 -16.60 -8.38
C VAL A 44 -5.07 -17.60 -9.42
N ASP A 45 -5.43 -17.11 -10.59
CA ASP A 45 -5.87 -17.92 -11.72
C ASP A 45 -4.71 -18.78 -12.27
N ALA A 46 -5.04 -19.80 -13.07
CA ALA A 46 -4.06 -20.71 -13.65
C ALA A 46 -3.03 -20.02 -14.58
N ASP A 47 -3.35 -18.82 -15.08
CA ASP A 47 -2.46 -17.96 -15.88
C ASP A 47 -1.53 -17.07 -15.02
N GLY A 48 -1.60 -17.22 -13.69
CA GLY A 48 -0.81 -16.48 -12.71
C GLY A 48 -1.37 -15.11 -12.35
N TRP A 49 -2.56 -14.74 -12.83
CA TRP A 49 -3.18 -13.45 -12.54
C TRP A 49 -4.17 -13.55 -11.38
N ALA A 50 -4.14 -12.58 -10.47
CA ALA A 50 -5.23 -12.34 -9.53
C ALA A 50 -6.00 -11.11 -9.98
N ARG A 51 -7.34 -11.19 -10.03
CA ARG A 51 -8.21 -10.09 -10.46
C ARG A 51 -8.99 -9.56 -9.27
N ILE A 52 -8.61 -8.37 -8.79
CA ILE A 52 -9.29 -7.69 -7.68
C ILE A 52 -10.18 -6.59 -8.22
N ASN A 53 -11.24 -6.26 -7.48
CA ASN A 53 -12.16 -5.19 -7.80
C ASN A 53 -12.19 -4.19 -6.63
N GLY A 54 -11.82 -2.96 -6.95
CA GLY A 54 -12.01 -1.82 -6.07
C GLY A 54 -13.33 -1.10 -6.35
N GLN A 55 -13.54 -0.01 -5.62
CA GLN A 55 -14.65 0.93 -5.83
C GLN A 55 -14.08 2.32 -6.13
N ALA A 56 -14.63 2.97 -7.15
CA ALA A 56 -14.32 4.37 -7.46
C ALA A 56 -15.61 5.18 -7.66
N PRO A 57 -15.62 6.49 -7.39
CA PRO A 57 -16.74 7.37 -7.70
C PRO A 57 -17.16 7.26 -9.18
N ILE A 58 -18.46 7.32 -9.45
CA ILE A 58 -18.98 7.40 -10.83
C ILE A 58 -18.79 8.81 -11.42
N SER A 59 -18.65 9.82 -10.57
CA SER A 59 -18.54 11.24 -10.92
C SER A 59 -17.52 11.95 -10.02
N PRO A 60 -16.80 12.97 -10.54
CA PRO A 60 -15.99 13.87 -9.71
C PRO A 60 -16.82 14.80 -8.79
N ASP A 61 -18.15 14.89 -8.97
CA ASP A 61 -19.00 15.71 -8.09
C ASP A 61 -18.97 15.16 -6.66
N PRO A 62 -18.47 15.91 -5.65
CA PRO A 62 -18.40 15.44 -4.27
C PRO A 62 -19.77 15.19 -3.63
N LYS A 63 -20.86 15.68 -4.23
CA LYS A 63 -22.23 15.38 -3.78
C LYS A 63 -22.74 14.02 -4.28
N GLU A 64 -22.12 13.48 -5.32
CA GLU A 64 -22.42 12.16 -5.85
C GLU A 64 -21.63 11.11 -5.08
N THR A 65 -22.34 10.22 -4.38
CA THR A 65 -21.72 9.21 -3.52
C THR A 65 -21.72 7.81 -4.13
N ARG A 66 -22.34 7.63 -5.30
CA ARG A 66 -22.37 6.34 -5.97
C ARG A 66 -20.97 5.96 -6.48
N THR A 67 -20.64 4.68 -6.30
CA THR A 67 -19.39 4.09 -6.79
C THR A 67 -19.66 3.05 -7.88
N ARG A 68 -18.65 2.80 -8.70
CA ARG A 68 -18.59 1.69 -9.67
C ARG A 68 -17.45 0.73 -9.30
N PRO A 69 -17.59 -0.57 -9.64
CA PRO A 69 -16.47 -1.49 -9.57
C PRO A 69 -15.39 -1.08 -10.58
N VAL A 70 -14.14 -1.21 -10.17
CA VAL A 70 -12.95 -0.95 -10.98
C VAL A 70 -12.02 -2.16 -10.88
N PRO A 71 -11.81 -2.91 -11.98
CA PRO A 71 -10.96 -4.08 -11.96
C PRO A 71 -9.47 -3.69 -12.00
N LEU A 72 -8.65 -4.42 -11.25
CA LEU A 72 -7.20 -4.41 -11.37
C LEU A 72 -6.71 -5.86 -11.36
N ALA A 73 -6.06 -6.29 -12.43
CA ALA A 73 -5.37 -7.57 -12.45
C ALA A 73 -3.91 -7.38 -12.04
N VAL A 74 -3.40 -8.30 -11.24
CA VAL A 74 -2.03 -8.28 -10.72
C VAL A 74 -1.40 -9.65 -10.96
N ARG A 75 -0.10 -9.67 -11.23
CA ARG A 75 0.72 -10.88 -11.25
C ARG A 75 2.04 -10.61 -10.56
N ALA A 76 2.43 -11.48 -9.64
CA ALA A 76 3.76 -11.45 -9.05
C ALA A 76 4.78 -12.11 -9.99
N GLY A 77 5.94 -11.47 -10.12
CA GLY A 77 7.12 -12.00 -10.80
C GLY A 77 8.14 -12.53 -9.79
N TRP A 78 9.37 -12.05 -9.91
CA TRP A 78 10.47 -12.40 -9.00
C TRP A 78 10.53 -11.45 -7.80
N ILE A 79 11.23 -11.91 -6.75
CA ILE A 79 11.71 -11.07 -5.66
C ILE A 79 13.17 -11.41 -5.38
N ASP A 80 14.01 -10.39 -5.23
CA ASP A 80 15.40 -10.56 -4.87
C ASP A 80 15.86 -9.44 -3.92
N ALA A 81 16.90 -9.73 -3.13
CA ALA A 81 17.63 -8.69 -2.44
C ALA A 81 18.42 -7.85 -3.45
N SER A 82 18.50 -6.54 -3.22
CA SER A 82 19.06 -5.56 -4.12
C SER A 82 19.94 -4.56 -3.37
N THR A 83 20.90 -3.95 -4.06
CA THR A 83 21.68 -2.81 -3.57
C THR A 83 21.29 -1.51 -4.28
N ALA A 84 20.33 -1.58 -5.20
CA ALA A 84 19.86 -0.44 -5.97
C ALA A 84 18.33 -0.39 -6.01
N TYR A 85 17.82 0.83 -6.01
CA TYR A 85 16.42 1.17 -6.16
C TYR A 85 16.09 1.51 -7.61
N SER A 86 14.92 1.11 -8.07
CA SER A 86 14.39 1.36 -9.40
C SER A 86 12.88 1.17 -9.37
N THR A 87 12.12 1.98 -10.10
CA THR A 87 10.64 1.93 -10.09
C THR A 87 10.04 0.97 -11.11
N GLY A 88 10.81 0.49 -12.09
CA GLY A 88 10.34 -0.44 -13.11
C GLY A 88 11.38 -0.71 -14.20
N PRO A 89 11.02 -1.47 -15.25
CA PRO A 89 11.89 -1.71 -16.39
C PRO A 89 12.31 -0.42 -17.10
N GLY A 90 13.58 -0.32 -17.47
CA GLY A 90 14.12 0.86 -18.16
C GLY A 90 14.36 2.08 -17.27
N ALA A 91 13.95 2.06 -16.00
CA ALA A 91 14.32 3.09 -15.03
C ALA A 91 15.80 2.93 -14.63
N GLU A 92 16.52 4.05 -14.57
CA GLU A 92 17.92 4.06 -14.15
C GLU A 92 18.04 3.62 -12.68
N PRO A 93 18.78 2.54 -12.38
CA PRO A 93 18.94 2.08 -11.00
C PRO A 93 19.75 3.10 -10.19
N THR A 94 19.20 3.54 -9.07
CA THR A 94 19.88 4.41 -8.12
C THR A 94 20.49 3.56 -7.01
N PRO A 95 21.82 3.56 -6.81
CA PRO A 95 22.45 2.87 -5.68
C PRO A 95 21.88 3.35 -4.35
N VAL A 96 21.64 2.43 -3.42
CA VAL A 96 21.12 2.73 -2.09
C VAL A 96 22.14 2.28 -1.05
N SER A 97 22.56 3.21 -0.19
CA SER A 97 23.34 2.87 1.00
C SER A 97 22.37 2.61 2.15
N LEU A 98 22.34 1.37 2.64
CA LEU A 98 21.52 1.00 3.78
C LEU A 98 22.34 1.06 5.08
N PRO A 99 21.74 1.52 6.19
CA PRO A 99 22.27 1.24 7.52
C PRO A 99 22.51 -0.25 7.77
N ASP A 100 23.46 -0.56 8.65
CA ASP A 100 23.75 -1.94 9.06
C ASP A 100 22.50 -2.64 9.60
N GLY A 101 22.39 -3.93 9.30
CA GLY A 101 21.25 -4.74 9.74
C GLY A 101 19.97 -4.53 8.95
N LEU A 102 20.02 -3.86 7.79
CA LEU A 102 18.90 -3.75 6.85
C LEU A 102 19.23 -4.42 5.51
N THR A 103 18.18 -4.94 4.86
CA THR A 103 18.21 -5.51 3.52
C THR A 103 17.14 -4.85 2.67
N LEU A 104 17.52 -4.44 1.45
CA LEU A 104 16.59 -3.92 0.46
C LEU A 104 16.12 -5.09 -0.40
N TRP A 105 14.83 -5.36 -0.37
CA TRP A 105 14.16 -6.33 -1.23
C TRP A 105 13.47 -5.62 -2.37
N ARG A 106 13.44 -6.23 -3.55
CA ARG A 106 12.75 -5.71 -4.73
C ARG A 106 11.89 -6.79 -5.34
N VAL A 107 10.60 -6.50 -5.47
CA VAL A 107 9.59 -7.38 -6.08
C VAL A 107 9.23 -6.82 -7.45
N LYS A 108 9.18 -7.69 -8.47
CA LYS A 108 8.53 -7.39 -9.74
C LYS A 108 7.04 -7.71 -9.64
N LEU A 109 6.20 -6.73 -9.94
CA LEU A 109 4.76 -6.88 -10.10
C LEU A 109 4.36 -6.43 -11.51
N THR A 110 3.52 -7.22 -12.18
CA THR A 110 2.87 -6.83 -13.43
C THR A 110 1.40 -6.52 -13.14
N PHE A 111 0.89 -5.45 -13.71
CA PHE A 111 -0.48 -4.98 -13.52
C PHE A 111 -1.21 -4.87 -14.86
N ARG A 112 -2.53 -5.06 -14.84
CA ARG A 112 -3.45 -4.73 -15.94
C ARG A 112 -4.67 -4.02 -15.42
N ALA A 113 -5.02 -2.92 -16.06
CA ALA A 113 -6.27 -2.20 -15.84
C ALA A 113 -6.56 -1.34 -17.07
N ASP A 114 -7.84 -1.01 -17.28
CA ASP A 114 -8.22 -0.04 -18.30
C ASP A 114 -7.44 1.28 -18.10
N PRO A 115 -6.89 1.92 -19.15
CA PRO A 115 -6.19 3.20 -19.03
C PRO A 115 -6.97 4.29 -18.29
N ASP A 116 -8.31 4.25 -18.37
CA ASP A 116 -9.22 5.25 -17.78
C ASP A 116 -9.72 4.83 -16.38
N ASP A 117 -9.30 3.67 -15.88
CA ASP A 117 -9.66 3.23 -14.54
C ASP A 117 -8.79 3.92 -13.46
N PRO A 118 -9.41 4.54 -12.44
CA PRO A 118 -8.74 5.33 -11.42
C PRO A 118 -8.15 4.46 -10.31
N VAL A 119 -7.11 3.68 -10.64
CA VAL A 119 -6.46 2.73 -9.72
C VAL A 119 -5.45 3.38 -8.75
N SER A 120 -5.56 4.68 -8.50
CA SER A 120 -4.54 5.47 -7.81
C SER A 120 -4.43 5.21 -6.30
N MET A 121 -5.42 4.58 -5.68
CA MET A 121 -5.38 4.14 -4.29
C MET A 121 -4.72 2.77 -4.08
N CYS A 122 -4.03 2.25 -5.08
CA CYS A 122 -3.44 0.93 -4.97
C CYS A 122 -2.31 0.91 -3.92
N LYS A 123 -2.34 -0.10 -3.06
CA LYS A 123 -1.39 -0.33 -1.98
C LYS A 123 -0.71 -1.69 -2.17
N VAL A 124 0.53 -1.79 -1.71
CA VAL A 124 1.34 -3.02 -1.73
C VAL A 124 2.00 -3.17 -0.37
N ILE A 125 2.01 -4.38 0.18
CA ILE A 125 2.84 -4.72 1.34
C ILE A 125 3.51 -6.08 1.10
N VAL A 126 4.61 -6.32 1.81
CA VAL A 126 5.16 -7.68 1.97
C VAL A 126 5.02 -8.12 3.41
N THR A 127 4.87 -9.43 3.60
CA THR A 127 4.80 -10.08 4.91
C THR A 127 5.92 -11.09 5.02
N ASP A 128 6.62 -11.12 6.16
CA ASP A 128 7.70 -12.06 6.44
C ASP A 128 7.22 -13.39 7.06
N GLU A 129 8.16 -14.25 7.44
CA GLU A 129 7.89 -15.56 8.04
C GLU A 129 7.17 -15.52 9.41
N ASP A 130 7.31 -14.43 10.16
CA ASP A 130 6.68 -14.24 11.45
C ASP A 130 5.34 -13.48 11.34
N GLY A 131 4.93 -13.11 10.12
CA GLY A 131 3.73 -12.33 9.87
C GLY A 131 3.91 -10.82 10.03
N ALA A 132 5.14 -10.31 10.14
CA ALA A 132 5.38 -8.87 10.20
C ALA A 132 5.19 -8.24 8.81
N GLU A 133 4.52 -7.09 8.77
CA GLU A 133 4.19 -6.38 7.54
C GLU A 133 5.16 -5.22 7.27
N TYR A 134 5.59 -5.09 6.01
CA TYR A 134 6.51 -4.05 5.57
C TYR A 134 5.91 -3.27 4.39
N GLY A 135 5.92 -1.95 4.53
CA GLY A 135 5.47 -1.02 3.50
C GLY A 135 6.54 -0.73 2.44
N PRO A 136 6.13 -0.23 1.26
CA PRO A 136 7.03 0.03 0.16
C PRO A 136 7.83 1.32 0.35
N GLY A 137 8.97 1.39 -0.34
CA GLY A 137 9.83 2.55 -0.41
C GLY A 137 11.07 2.46 0.50
N LEU A 138 11.77 3.59 0.61
CA LEU A 138 13.05 3.71 1.28
C LEU A 138 12.98 4.55 2.56
N ARG A 139 11.84 4.55 3.27
CA ARG A 139 11.63 5.40 4.46
C ARG A 139 12.65 5.15 5.59
N ALA A 140 13.22 3.95 5.64
CA ALA A 140 14.27 3.59 6.59
C ALA A 140 15.68 4.08 6.19
N VAL A 141 15.80 4.74 5.03
CA VAL A 141 17.07 5.24 4.47
C VAL A 141 17.10 6.77 4.55
N PRO A 142 18.19 7.38 5.05
CA PRO A 142 18.40 8.82 4.96
C PRO A 142 18.31 9.30 3.51
N ASP A 143 17.54 10.37 3.24
CA ASP A 143 17.27 10.91 1.90
C ASP A 143 16.62 9.92 0.91
N GLY A 144 16.10 8.79 1.40
CA GLY A 144 15.39 7.80 0.60
C GLY A 144 14.10 8.36 0.03
N ASN A 145 14.00 8.45 -1.30
CA ASN A 145 12.75 8.86 -1.95
C ASN A 145 11.68 7.79 -1.77
N ILE A 146 10.45 8.22 -1.50
CA ILE A 146 9.29 7.35 -1.41
C ILE A 146 8.67 7.25 -2.80
N ASP A 147 8.56 6.04 -3.31
CA ASP A 147 7.63 5.74 -4.40
C ASP A 147 6.21 6.04 -3.91
N GLN A 148 5.71 7.23 -4.20
CA GLN A 148 4.40 7.70 -3.70
C GLN A 148 3.27 6.80 -4.20
N ASN A 149 3.47 6.09 -5.32
CA ASN A 149 2.48 5.18 -5.86
C ASN A 149 3.16 3.93 -6.46
N PRO A 150 3.41 2.89 -5.65
CA PRO A 150 4.18 1.70 -6.05
C PRO A 150 3.46 0.84 -7.11
N CYS A 151 2.16 1.07 -7.34
CA CYS A 151 1.41 0.35 -8.35
C CYS A 151 1.38 1.06 -9.72
N LEU A 152 1.50 2.39 -9.80
CA LEU A 152 1.29 3.13 -11.06
C LEU A 152 2.56 3.62 -11.78
N PRO A 153 2.68 3.49 -13.10
CA PRO A 153 3.83 4.03 -13.84
C PRO A 153 4.03 5.53 -13.52
N PRO A 154 5.22 5.97 -13.06
CA PRO A 154 5.41 7.36 -12.63
C PRO A 154 5.12 8.40 -13.71
N ALA A 155 5.44 8.08 -14.97
CA ALA A 155 5.22 8.98 -16.11
C ALA A 155 3.78 8.97 -16.63
N THR A 156 3.08 7.84 -16.50
CA THR A 156 1.72 7.64 -17.02
C THR A 156 0.83 6.96 -15.98
N PRO A 157 0.54 7.65 -14.85
CA PRO A 157 -0.19 7.05 -13.72
C PRO A 157 -1.66 6.75 -14.02
N GLY A 158 -2.25 7.40 -15.03
CA GLY A 158 -3.68 7.35 -15.32
C GLY A 158 -4.48 8.28 -14.39
N PRO A 159 -5.82 8.17 -14.37
CA PRO A 159 -6.68 9.06 -13.61
C PRO A 159 -6.49 8.98 -12.10
N ASN A 160 -6.71 10.11 -11.43
CA ASN A 160 -6.90 10.21 -9.99
C ASN A 160 -8.21 9.53 -9.56
N LEU A 161 -8.40 9.37 -8.25
CA LEU A 161 -9.61 8.72 -7.71
C LEU A 161 -10.91 9.39 -8.14
N ASP A 162 -10.88 10.71 -8.31
CA ASP A 162 -12.02 11.51 -8.80
C ASP A 162 -12.21 11.44 -10.33
N GLY A 163 -11.39 10.65 -11.02
CA GLY A 163 -11.42 10.51 -12.48
C GLY A 163 -10.68 11.62 -13.24
N THR A 164 -10.10 12.62 -12.55
CA THR A 164 -9.32 13.67 -13.22
C THR A 164 -7.96 13.13 -13.69
N MET A 165 -7.50 13.59 -14.85
CA MET A 165 -6.16 13.24 -15.32
C MET A 165 -5.10 14.11 -14.65
N PRO A 166 -4.01 13.51 -14.12
CA PRO A 166 -2.89 14.29 -13.62
C PRO A 166 -2.21 15.02 -14.77
N THR A 167 -1.79 16.26 -14.48
CA THR A 167 -1.03 17.08 -15.42
C THR A 167 0.48 16.91 -15.20
N ASP A 168 1.27 17.25 -16.19
CA ASP A 168 2.70 17.46 -16.03
C ASP A 168 3.00 18.84 -15.41
N PHE A 169 4.29 19.19 -15.32
CA PHE A 169 4.74 20.47 -14.75
C PHE A 169 4.34 21.68 -15.61
N GLU A 170 4.03 21.49 -16.88
CA GLU A 170 3.57 22.53 -17.81
C GLU A 170 2.04 22.64 -17.82
N GLY A 171 1.34 21.81 -17.04
CA GLY A 171 -0.11 21.77 -16.98
C GLY A 171 -0.76 20.98 -18.12
N ALA A 172 0.02 20.32 -18.98
CA ALA A 172 -0.52 19.47 -20.02
C ALA A 172 -0.98 18.12 -19.42
N PRO A 173 -2.09 17.53 -19.90
CA PRO A 173 -2.49 16.19 -19.49
C PRO A 173 -1.39 15.18 -19.77
N ARG A 174 -1.04 14.35 -18.78
CA ARG A 174 -0.08 13.28 -19.00
C ARG A 174 -0.62 12.26 -20.00
N PRO A 175 0.26 11.55 -20.73
CA PRO A 175 -0.17 10.47 -21.61
C PRO A 175 -0.96 9.39 -20.86
N PRO A 176 -1.87 8.69 -21.54
CA PRO A 176 -2.65 7.62 -20.93
C PRO A 176 -1.74 6.51 -20.39
N ARG A 177 -2.18 5.87 -19.30
CA ARG A 177 -1.51 4.69 -18.75
C ARG A 177 -1.60 3.54 -19.75
N PRO A 178 -0.53 2.77 -20.00
CA PRO A 178 -0.65 1.54 -20.79
C PRO A 178 -1.59 0.55 -20.11
N GLN A 179 -2.25 -0.30 -20.90
CA GLN A 179 -3.18 -1.31 -20.38
C GLN A 179 -2.49 -2.37 -19.51
N GLU A 180 -1.22 -2.66 -19.78
CA GLU A 180 -0.35 -3.54 -19.01
C GLU A 180 0.97 -2.84 -18.71
N TRP A 181 1.46 -2.96 -17.48
CA TRP A 181 2.76 -2.40 -17.10
C TRP A 181 3.41 -3.20 -15.98
N ASP A 182 4.73 -3.08 -15.92
CA ASP A 182 5.57 -3.63 -14.86
C ASP A 182 5.95 -2.54 -13.86
N ARG A 183 6.02 -2.91 -12.59
CA ARG A 183 6.63 -2.12 -11.52
C ARG A 183 7.63 -2.94 -10.74
N TYR A 184 8.66 -2.26 -10.29
CA TYR A 184 9.59 -2.78 -9.29
C TYR A 184 9.29 -2.06 -7.98
N VAL A 185 8.76 -2.81 -7.02
CA VAL A 185 8.41 -2.28 -5.70
C VAL A 185 9.49 -2.72 -4.73
N SER A 186 10.06 -1.75 -4.03
CA SER A 186 11.17 -1.99 -3.10
C SER A 186 10.71 -1.90 -1.65
N PHE A 187 11.30 -2.72 -0.78
CA PHE A 187 10.99 -2.82 0.64
C PHE A 187 12.29 -2.86 1.43
N VAL A 188 12.39 -2.09 2.52
CA VAL A 188 13.53 -2.18 3.44
C VAL A 188 13.10 -2.98 4.66
N MET A 189 13.79 -4.08 4.92
CA MET A 189 13.49 -5.02 5.99
C MET A 189 14.73 -5.26 6.86
N PRO A 190 14.58 -5.64 8.14
CA PRO A 190 15.71 -6.11 8.94
C PRO A 190 16.42 -7.29 8.27
N SER A 191 17.75 -7.28 8.31
CA SER A 191 18.56 -8.39 7.79
C SER A 191 18.21 -9.69 8.51
N GLY A 192 18.07 -10.77 7.74
CA GLY A 192 17.63 -12.08 8.25
C GLY A 192 16.12 -12.32 8.13
N ARG A 193 15.31 -11.28 7.90
CA ARG A 193 13.88 -11.44 7.55
C ARG A 193 13.71 -11.78 6.08
N ILE A 194 12.89 -12.79 5.80
CA ILE A 194 12.67 -13.31 4.45
C ILE A 194 11.23 -13.03 4.03
N PRO A 195 10.99 -12.22 2.98
CA PRO A 195 9.65 -11.98 2.46
C PRO A 195 8.97 -13.30 2.04
N GLN A 196 7.79 -13.59 2.59
CA GLN A 196 7.02 -14.81 2.31
C GLN A 196 5.84 -14.57 1.38
N SER A 197 5.23 -13.38 1.45
CA SER A 197 4.13 -13.04 0.56
C SER A 197 4.08 -11.55 0.24
N VAL A 198 3.50 -11.24 -0.90
CA VAL A 198 3.16 -9.87 -1.30
C VAL A 198 1.65 -9.76 -1.41
N ARG A 199 1.10 -8.72 -0.78
CA ARG A 199 -0.34 -8.41 -0.82
C ARG A 199 -0.55 -7.08 -1.53
N VAL A 200 -1.42 -7.10 -2.53
CA VAL A 200 -1.78 -5.95 -3.36
C VAL A 200 -3.28 -5.73 -3.28
N TRP A 201 -3.70 -4.48 -3.10
CA TRP A 201 -5.11 -4.14 -3.14
C TRP A 201 -5.33 -2.75 -3.68
N PHE A 202 -6.53 -2.54 -4.20
CA PHE A 202 -6.99 -1.26 -4.70
C PHE A 202 -8.41 -1.06 -4.20
N ALA A 203 -8.58 -0.18 -3.20
CA ALA A 203 -9.79 -0.05 -2.41
C ALA A 203 -10.26 -1.38 -1.77
N TYR A 204 -11.20 -1.32 -0.84
CA TYR A 204 -11.72 -2.50 -0.12
C TYR A 204 -12.85 -3.19 -0.90
N PRO A 205 -13.08 -4.51 -0.73
CA PRO A 205 -12.49 -5.43 0.27
C PRO A 205 -11.44 -6.43 -0.27
N GLN A 206 -11.20 -6.49 -1.58
CA GLN A 206 -10.43 -7.57 -2.21
C GLN A 206 -8.91 -7.34 -2.20
N ALA A 207 -8.13 -8.40 -2.01
CA ALA A 207 -6.68 -8.40 -2.14
C ALA A 207 -6.19 -9.52 -3.05
N ALA A 208 -5.16 -9.23 -3.83
CA ALA A 208 -4.33 -10.25 -4.45
C ALA A 208 -3.21 -10.60 -3.46
N VAL A 209 -3.07 -11.89 -3.12
CA VAL A 209 -2.00 -12.38 -2.25
C VAL A 209 -1.20 -13.41 -3.01
N PHE A 210 0.09 -13.15 -3.18
CA PHE A 210 1.00 -14.06 -3.85
C PHE A 210 2.05 -14.56 -2.87
N PRO A 211 2.29 -15.89 -2.79
CA PRO A 211 3.49 -16.39 -2.15
C PRO A 211 4.72 -15.90 -2.92
N LEU A 212 5.79 -15.65 -2.18
CA LEU A 212 7.06 -15.22 -2.71
C LEU A 212 8.10 -16.33 -2.51
N ASP A 213 8.96 -16.51 -3.51
CA ASP A 213 10.11 -17.40 -3.45
C ASP A 213 11.38 -16.56 -3.61
N PRO A 214 11.91 -15.99 -2.52
CA PRO A 214 13.12 -15.19 -2.58
C PRO A 214 14.32 -16.07 -2.91
N GLY A 215 15.05 -15.68 -3.96
CA GLY A 215 16.34 -16.29 -4.28
C GLY A 215 17.32 -16.20 -3.11
N PRO A 216 18.42 -16.98 -3.16
CA PRO A 216 19.44 -16.95 -2.10
C PRO A 216 19.94 -15.52 -1.86
N LEU A 217 20.04 -15.12 -0.59
CA LEU A 217 20.57 -13.81 -0.20
C LEU A 217 21.96 -13.60 -0.83
N PRO A 218 22.24 -12.41 -1.39
CA PRO A 218 23.58 -12.10 -1.88
C PRO A 218 24.54 -12.22 -0.71
N SER A 219 25.56 -13.08 -0.85
CA SER A 219 26.65 -13.22 0.12
C SER A 219 27.21 -11.83 0.40
N GLY A 220 27.13 -11.39 1.66
CA GLY A 220 27.64 -10.09 2.07
C GLY A 220 29.11 -9.90 1.70
N PRO A 221 29.61 -8.66 1.63
CA PRO A 221 31.01 -8.41 1.35
C PRO A 221 31.84 -9.12 2.42
N GLY A 222 32.56 -10.16 2.00
CA GLY A 222 33.47 -10.89 2.86
C GLY A 222 34.44 -9.89 3.48
N SER A 223 34.47 -9.86 4.81
CA SER A 223 35.48 -9.13 5.56
C SER A 223 36.84 -9.78 5.27
N GLY A 224 37.56 -9.23 4.29
CA GLY A 224 38.97 -9.48 4.05
C GLY A 224 39.82 -8.46 4.79
#